data_AF-A0A3C1JMG8-F1
#
_entry.id   AF-A0A3C1JMG8-F1
#
_cell.length_a   1.000
_cell.length_b   1.000
_cell.length_c   1.000
_cell.angle_alpha   90.00
_cell.angle_beta   90.00
_cell.angle_gamma   90.00
#
_symmetry.space_group_name_H-M   'P 1'
#
loop_
_entity.id
_entity.type
_entity.pdbx_description
1 polymer ?
#
loop_
_entity_poly.entity_id
_entity_poly.type
_entity_poly.pdbx_seq_one_letter_code
_entity_poly.pdbx_strand_id
1 'polypeptide(L)'
;MAYAIADSGTTIVIADRDHTTVIDQARALPEVDPVREWVWLDEIATFETSVETDVPAAAIDERDAHIILYTSGTTGFPKGAVMSHRAHILHAMTFALHVGAHSDDVYLNVYPLFHTGGTDCALLPYHFVGATVVLLRDPRPDAILESMARHRVTAMMAVPTIWRRLVDAPGLGTRDLSAFRRAMGSSDAMPLDL
;
A
#
# COMPACT_ATOMS: atom_id res chain seq x y z
N MET A 1 -4.32 -11.65 12.12
CA MET A 1 -5.54 -11.13 11.47
C MET A 1 -6.71 -11.05 12.43
N ALA A 2 -7.21 -12.18 12.98
CA ALA A 2 -8.35 -12.19 13.91
C ALA A 2 -8.24 -11.22 15.10
N TYR A 3 -7.05 -11.16 15.75
CA TYR A 3 -6.79 -10.16 16.79
C TYR A 3 -7.04 -8.72 16.31
N ALA A 4 -6.53 -8.33 15.15
CA ALA A 4 -6.71 -6.98 14.61
C ALA A 4 -8.16 -6.69 14.21
N ILE A 5 -8.88 -7.70 13.70
CA ILE A 5 -10.32 -7.59 13.39
C ILE A 5 -11.10 -7.30 14.67
N ALA A 6 -10.83 -8.06 15.74
CA ALA A 6 -11.49 -7.90 17.03
C ALA A 6 -11.15 -6.55 17.70
N ASP A 7 -9.85 -6.21 17.75
CA ASP A 7 -9.33 -5.01 18.42
C ASP A 7 -9.74 -3.70 17.72
N SER A 8 -9.86 -3.70 16.38
CA SER A 8 -10.24 -2.52 15.62
C SER A 8 -11.73 -2.17 15.66
N GLY A 9 -12.58 -3.07 16.16
CA GLY A 9 -14.04 -2.91 16.08
C GLY A 9 -14.58 -3.05 14.65
N THR A 10 -13.88 -3.81 13.79
CA THR A 10 -14.30 -4.08 12.41
C THR A 10 -15.69 -4.72 12.37
N THR A 11 -16.59 -4.18 11.54
CA THR A 11 -17.95 -4.71 11.33
C THR A 11 -18.15 -5.32 9.95
N ILE A 12 -17.28 -5.01 8.98
CA ILE A 12 -17.32 -5.53 7.62
C ILE A 12 -15.89 -5.93 7.22
N VAL A 13 -15.71 -7.14 6.69
CA VAL A 13 -14.43 -7.59 6.12
C VAL A 13 -14.58 -7.77 4.61
N ILE A 14 -13.74 -7.10 3.84
CA ILE A 14 -13.64 -7.26 2.39
C ILE A 14 -12.37 -8.03 2.08
N ALA A 15 -12.46 -9.10 1.29
CA ALA A 15 -11.32 -9.95 0.97
C ALA A 15 -11.33 -10.45 -0.47
N ASP A 16 -10.15 -10.72 -1.02
CA ASP A 16 -10.00 -11.42 -2.29
C ASP A 16 -10.04 -12.94 -2.06
N ARG A 17 -10.56 -13.71 -3.04
CA ARG A 17 -10.65 -15.18 -2.95
C ARG A 17 -9.31 -15.87 -2.79
N ASP A 18 -8.21 -15.23 -3.19
CA ASP A 18 -6.85 -15.71 -2.93
C ASP A 18 -6.57 -15.90 -1.42
N HIS A 19 -7.38 -15.31 -0.54
CA HIS A 19 -7.23 -15.39 0.91
C HIS A 19 -8.28 -16.29 1.59
N THR A 20 -9.05 -17.09 0.82
CA THR A 20 -10.16 -17.91 1.33
C THR A 20 -9.79 -18.72 2.58
N THR A 21 -8.68 -19.46 2.55
CA THR A 21 -8.24 -20.28 3.69
C THR A 21 -8.06 -19.48 4.97
N VAL A 22 -7.42 -18.31 4.89
CA VAL A 22 -7.13 -17.46 6.06
C VAL A 22 -8.41 -16.79 6.57
N ILE A 23 -9.32 -16.44 5.67
CA ILE A 23 -10.63 -15.89 6.01
C ILE A 23 -11.51 -16.93 6.72
N ASP A 24 -11.59 -18.16 6.19
CA ASP A 24 -12.37 -19.24 6.80
C ASP A 24 -11.85 -19.61 8.19
N GLN A 25 -10.52 -19.65 8.35
CA GLN A 25 -9.89 -19.84 9.66
C GLN A 25 -10.24 -18.72 10.64
N ALA A 26 -10.25 -17.46 10.19
CA ALA A 26 -10.60 -16.34 11.05
C ALA A 26 -12.09 -16.35 11.44
N ARG A 27 -13.00 -16.67 10.51
CA ARG A 27 -14.44 -16.77 10.76
C ARG A 27 -14.81 -17.82 11.81
N ALA A 28 -13.97 -18.84 12.00
CA ALA A 28 -14.18 -19.89 13.00
C ALA A 28 -13.81 -19.45 14.43
N LEU A 29 -13.23 -18.27 14.61
CA LEU A 29 -12.76 -17.76 15.90
C LEU A 29 -13.83 -16.86 16.55
N PRO A 30 -14.15 -17.04 17.84
CA PRO A 30 -15.18 -16.24 18.52
C PRO A 30 -14.81 -14.75 18.64
N GLU A 31 -13.53 -14.40 18.56
CA GLU A 31 -13.07 -13.02 18.65
C GLU A 31 -13.58 -12.13 17.50
N VAL A 32 -14.01 -12.70 16.38
CA VAL A 32 -14.53 -11.96 15.23
C VAL A 32 -16.06 -11.95 15.13
N ASP A 33 -16.77 -12.41 16.16
CA ASP A 33 -18.24 -12.37 16.25
C ASP A 33 -18.87 -10.98 15.95
N PRO A 34 -18.22 -9.83 16.27
CA PRO A 34 -18.75 -8.51 15.91
C PRO A 34 -18.80 -8.20 14.40
N VAL A 35 -18.10 -8.98 13.55
CA VAL A 35 -18.13 -8.80 12.09
C VAL A 35 -19.49 -9.25 11.55
N ARG A 36 -20.26 -8.31 11.02
CA ARG A 36 -21.61 -8.54 10.49
C ARG A 36 -21.59 -9.05 9.06
N GLU A 37 -20.62 -8.61 8.27
CA GLU A 37 -20.56 -8.91 6.85
C GLU A 37 -19.14 -9.29 6.42
N TRP A 38 -19.06 -10.30 5.56
CA TRP A 38 -17.84 -10.71 4.92
C TRP A 38 -18.08 -10.77 3.43
N VAL A 39 -17.46 -9.85 2.70
CA VAL A 39 -17.73 -9.61 1.28
C VAL A 39 -16.52 -10.02 0.46
N TRP A 40 -16.74 -10.80 -0.60
CA TRP A 40 -15.66 -11.07 -1.54
C TRP A 40 -15.51 -9.93 -2.54
N LEU A 41 -14.27 -9.58 -2.87
CA LEU A 41 -13.98 -8.42 -3.73
C LEU A 41 -14.64 -8.53 -5.12
N ASP A 42 -14.77 -9.75 -5.64
CA ASP A 42 -15.44 -10.01 -6.92
C ASP A 42 -16.96 -9.80 -6.86
N GLU A 43 -17.58 -9.92 -5.69
CA GLU A 43 -18.99 -9.57 -5.48
C GLU A 43 -19.19 -8.05 -5.55
N ILE A 44 -18.20 -7.26 -5.11
CA ILE A 44 -18.21 -5.79 -5.23
C ILE A 44 -17.91 -5.37 -6.68
N ALA A 45 -16.98 -6.03 -7.36
CA ALA A 45 -16.62 -5.70 -8.73
C ALA A 45 -17.78 -5.87 -9.74
N THR A 46 -18.83 -6.62 -9.37
CA THR A 46 -20.06 -6.74 -10.18
C THR A 46 -21.01 -5.54 -10.07
N PHE A 47 -20.73 -4.55 -9.21
CA PHE A 47 -21.52 -3.31 -9.11
C PHE A 47 -21.24 -2.27 -10.22
N GLU A 48 -20.40 -2.57 -11.21
CA GLU A 48 -20.13 -1.66 -12.31
C GLU A 48 -21.31 -1.61 -13.30
N THR A 49 -22.21 -0.64 -13.12
CA THR A 49 -22.74 0.22 -14.21
C THR A 49 -23.63 1.37 -13.76
N SER A 50 -24.04 1.45 -12.49
CA SER A 50 -24.67 2.66 -11.94
C SER A 50 -23.66 3.42 -11.11
N VAL A 51 -22.82 4.23 -11.75
CA VAL A 51 -22.19 5.34 -11.02
C VAL A 51 -23.31 6.33 -10.72
N GLU A 52 -24.07 6.07 -9.66
CA GLU A 52 -24.80 7.13 -8.98
C GLU A 52 -23.73 8.13 -8.54
N THR A 53 -23.64 9.24 -9.28
CA THR A 53 -22.73 10.36 -8.98
C THR A 53 -23.16 11.10 -7.71
N ASP A 54 -24.33 10.78 -7.19
CA ASP A 54 -24.85 11.24 -5.91
C ASP A 54 -24.34 10.31 -4.80
N VAL A 55 -23.02 10.33 -4.57
CA VAL A 55 -22.44 9.73 -3.38
C VAL A 55 -23.11 10.41 -2.18
N PRO A 56 -23.83 9.69 -1.30
CA PRO A 56 -24.50 10.30 -0.19
C PRO A 56 -23.50 11.14 0.60
N ALA A 57 -23.82 12.42 0.80
CA ALA A 57 -22.98 13.31 1.59
C ALA A 57 -22.94 12.83 3.04
N ALA A 58 -22.01 11.93 3.34
CA ALA A 58 -21.66 11.60 4.71
C ALA A 58 -20.97 12.84 5.31
N ALA A 59 -21.45 13.29 6.46
CA ALA A 59 -20.76 14.32 7.23
C ALA A 59 -19.48 13.69 7.82
N ILE A 60 -18.37 13.80 7.11
CA ILE A 60 -17.04 13.32 7.53
C ILE A 60 -16.26 14.53 8.06
N ASP A 61 -15.85 14.50 9.33
CA ASP A 61 -14.91 15.49 9.87
C ASP A 61 -13.48 15.07 9.51
N GLU A 62 -12.62 16.03 9.16
CA GLU A 62 -11.22 15.72 8.81
C GLU A 62 -10.44 15.06 9.97
N ARG A 63 -10.94 15.12 11.20
CA ARG A 63 -10.34 14.49 12.38
C ARG A 63 -10.87 13.08 12.63
N ASP A 64 -11.88 12.62 11.88
CA ASP A 64 -12.38 11.25 11.96
C ASP A 64 -11.30 10.25 11.55
N ALA A 65 -11.36 9.06 12.17
CA ALA A 65 -10.47 7.96 11.86
C ALA A 65 -10.65 7.51 10.40
N HIS A 66 -9.54 7.44 9.68
CA HIS A 66 -9.51 7.12 8.27
C HIS A 66 -8.86 5.76 7.99
N ILE A 67 -7.74 5.48 8.66
CA ILE A 67 -7.02 4.21 8.53
C ILE A 67 -6.46 3.75 9.87
N ILE A 68 -6.43 2.43 10.08
CA ILE A 68 -5.76 1.80 11.21
C ILE A 68 -4.67 0.88 10.65
N LEU A 69 -3.41 1.20 10.93
CA LEU A 69 -2.27 0.36 10.56
C LEU A 69 -1.73 -0.37 11.78
N TYR A 70 -1.81 -1.70 11.77
CA TYR A 70 -1.28 -2.50 12.86
C TYR A 70 0.24 -2.64 12.77
N THR A 71 0.91 -2.31 13.86
CA THR A 71 2.36 -2.49 14.01
C THR A 71 2.66 -3.80 14.72
N SER A 72 3.79 -4.43 14.39
CA SER A 72 4.17 -5.74 14.95
C SER A 72 4.37 -5.74 16.46
N GLY A 73 4.54 -4.57 17.10
CA GLY A 73 4.58 -4.41 18.55
C GLY A 73 5.72 -5.22 19.20
N THR A 74 6.92 -4.65 19.30
CA THR A 74 8.10 -5.32 19.90
C THR A 74 7.97 -5.66 21.39
N THR A 75 6.86 -5.29 22.03
CA THR A 75 6.62 -5.39 23.48
C THR A 75 5.36 -6.19 23.84
N GLY A 76 4.69 -6.85 22.89
CA GLY A 76 3.49 -7.64 23.17
C GLY A 76 2.59 -7.83 21.95
N PHE A 77 1.28 -7.65 22.13
CA PHE A 77 0.31 -7.72 21.04
C PHE A 77 0.48 -6.57 20.02
N PRO A 78 0.13 -6.79 18.74
CA PRO A 78 0.12 -5.74 17.73
C PRO A 78 -0.70 -4.53 18.18
N LYS A 79 -0.29 -3.31 17.80
CA LYS A 79 -1.02 -2.08 18.16
C LYS A 79 -1.49 -1.37 16.91
N GLY A 80 -2.77 -1.02 16.86
CA GLY A 80 -3.36 -0.23 15.77
C GLY A 80 -2.97 1.25 15.89
N ALA A 81 -2.21 1.75 14.92
CA ALA A 81 -1.97 3.18 14.75
C ALA A 81 -3.15 3.78 14.00
N VAL A 82 -3.97 4.56 14.70
CA VAL A 82 -5.15 5.22 14.12
C VAL A 82 -4.72 6.57 13.54
N MET A 83 -5.00 6.78 12.25
CA MET A 83 -4.74 8.04 11.56
C MET A 83 -6.04 8.67 11.10
N SER A 84 -6.19 9.96 11.34
CA SER A 84 -7.31 10.73 10.82
C SER A 84 -7.11 11.11 9.35
N HIS A 85 -8.19 11.51 8.68
CA HIS A 85 -8.12 12.06 7.31
C HIS A 85 -7.09 13.20 7.20
N ARG A 86 -7.15 14.16 8.14
CA ARG A 86 -6.23 15.30 8.21
C ARG A 86 -4.79 14.86 8.37
N ALA A 87 -4.52 13.92 9.28
CA ALA A 87 -3.16 13.44 9.52
C ALA A 87 -2.58 12.77 8.27
N HIS A 88 -3.38 11.95 7.59
CA HIS A 88 -2.94 11.21 6.40
C HIS A 88 -2.69 12.13 5.20
N ILE A 89 -3.56 13.13 4.98
CA ILE A 89 -3.38 14.12 3.91
C ILE A 89 -2.16 15.01 4.18
N LEU A 90 -1.98 15.49 5.41
CA LEU A 90 -0.80 16.28 5.78
C LEU A 90 0.49 15.48 5.62
N HIS A 91 0.47 14.18 5.93
CA HIS A 91 1.59 13.28 5.66
C HIS A 91 1.86 13.19 4.16
N ALA A 92 0.85 12.90 3.34
CA ALA A 92 0.99 12.79 1.89
C ALA A 92 1.57 14.06 1.26
N MET A 93 1.08 15.24 1.68
CA MET A 93 1.61 16.55 1.27
C MET A 93 3.09 16.71 1.63
N THR A 94 3.43 16.47 2.90
CA THR A 94 4.79 16.67 3.41
C THR A 94 5.77 15.70 2.76
N PHE A 95 5.37 14.44 2.58
CA PHE A 95 6.19 13.43 1.92
C PHE A 95 6.41 13.77 0.45
N ALA A 96 5.34 14.11 -0.29
CA ALA A 96 5.43 14.51 -1.69
C ALA A 96 6.39 15.69 -1.88
N LEU A 97 6.31 16.71 -1.01
CA LEU A 97 7.24 17.83 -0.99
C LEU A 97 8.68 17.37 -0.72
N HIS A 98 8.88 16.48 0.25
CA HIS A 98 10.21 16.01 0.64
C HIS A 98 10.92 15.23 -0.47
N VAL A 99 10.20 14.35 -1.18
CA VAL A 99 10.77 13.52 -2.25
C VAL A 99 10.73 14.18 -3.63
N GLY A 100 10.16 15.39 -3.72
CA GLY A 100 9.94 16.10 -4.97
C GLY A 100 9.02 15.33 -5.92
N ALA A 101 7.96 14.70 -5.40
CA ALA A 101 6.95 14.04 -6.21
C ALA A 101 6.17 15.07 -7.04
N HIS A 102 5.83 14.68 -8.26
CA HIS A 102 5.18 15.53 -9.26
C HIS A 102 4.16 14.73 -10.06
N SER A 103 3.18 15.40 -10.66
CA SER A 103 2.06 14.76 -11.37
C SER A 103 2.44 13.91 -12.58
N ASP A 104 3.65 14.10 -13.13
CA ASP A 104 4.18 13.33 -14.27
C ASP A 104 5.02 12.13 -13.82
N ASP A 105 4.99 11.80 -12.53
CA ASP A 105 5.63 10.62 -12.01
C ASP A 105 4.86 9.33 -12.32
N VAL A 106 5.63 8.27 -12.52
CA VAL A 106 5.17 6.89 -12.48
C VAL A 106 5.92 6.20 -11.35
N TYR A 107 5.28 6.06 -10.20
CA TYR A 107 5.86 5.43 -9.03
C TYR A 107 5.61 3.93 -9.03
N LEU A 108 6.65 3.12 -8.82
CA LEU A 108 6.50 1.67 -8.64
C LEU A 108 6.41 1.33 -7.16
N ASN A 109 5.25 0.84 -6.73
CA ASN A 109 5.03 0.36 -5.39
C ASN A 109 5.39 -1.13 -5.28
N VAL A 110 6.50 -1.39 -4.58
CA VAL A 110 7.00 -2.74 -4.28
C VAL A 110 6.68 -3.18 -2.85
N TYR A 111 5.83 -2.44 -2.13
CA TYR A 111 5.41 -2.75 -0.77
C TYR A 111 3.95 -3.22 -0.73
N PRO A 112 3.58 -4.07 0.23
CA PRO A 112 2.18 -4.34 0.53
C PRO A 112 1.45 -3.08 1.02
N LEU A 113 0.20 -2.89 0.62
CA LEU A 113 -0.63 -1.74 1.04
C LEU A 113 -1.02 -1.78 2.52
N PHE A 114 -0.94 -2.92 3.20
CA PHE A 114 -1.17 -2.98 4.65
C PHE A 114 0.00 -2.41 5.48
N HIS A 115 1.09 -2.00 4.81
CA HIS A 115 2.28 -1.42 5.44
C HIS A 115 2.43 0.05 5.03
N THR A 116 2.98 0.88 5.92
CA THR A 116 3.15 2.34 5.68
C THR A 116 3.98 2.65 4.44
N GLY A 117 4.99 1.83 4.15
CA GLY A 117 5.77 1.92 2.91
C GLY A 117 4.92 1.81 1.63
N GLY A 118 3.83 1.03 1.66
CA GLY A 118 2.94 0.85 0.52
C GLY A 118 1.81 1.88 0.45
N THR A 119 1.25 2.27 1.60
CA THR A 119 0.13 3.22 1.65
C THR A 119 0.63 4.67 1.79
N ASP A 120 1.33 4.97 2.88
CA ASP A 120 1.74 6.33 3.26
C ASP A 120 2.91 6.87 2.44
N CYS A 121 3.88 6.04 2.06
CA CYS A 121 5.07 6.49 1.30
C CYS A 121 4.89 6.37 -0.23
N ALA A 122 3.98 5.50 -0.69
CA ALA A 122 3.87 5.12 -2.09
C ALA A 122 2.52 5.50 -2.70
N LEU A 123 1.42 4.95 -2.22
CA LEU A 123 0.12 5.19 -2.85
C LEU A 123 -0.33 6.65 -2.71
N LEU A 124 -0.39 7.16 -1.48
CA LEU A 124 -1.06 8.43 -1.20
C LEU A 124 -0.30 9.69 -1.61
N PRO A 125 1.01 9.85 -1.37
CA PRO A 125 1.74 11.05 -1.79
C PRO A 125 1.70 11.24 -3.31
N TYR A 126 1.81 10.14 -4.06
CA TYR A 126 1.80 10.16 -5.52
C TYR A 126 0.39 10.37 -6.07
N HIS A 127 -0.64 9.75 -5.49
CA HIS A 127 -2.02 10.13 -5.82
C HIS A 127 -2.34 11.58 -5.48
N PHE A 128 -1.83 12.10 -4.35
CA PHE A 128 -2.07 13.48 -3.92
C PHE A 128 -1.55 14.50 -4.95
N VAL A 129 -0.41 14.25 -5.58
CA VAL A 129 0.12 15.10 -6.65
C VAL A 129 -0.42 14.77 -8.05
N GLY A 130 -1.32 13.78 -8.18
CA GLY A 130 -1.88 13.36 -9.46
C GLY A 130 -0.97 12.47 -10.32
N ALA A 131 0.03 11.83 -9.70
CA ALA A 131 0.93 10.88 -10.35
C ALA A 131 0.30 9.48 -10.53
N THR A 132 0.94 8.66 -11.36
CA THR A 132 0.56 7.25 -11.54
C THR A 132 1.27 6.37 -10.52
N VAL A 133 0.54 5.45 -9.89
CA VAL A 133 1.10 4.43 -8.99
C VAL A 133 0.90 3.05 -9.60
N VAL A 134 2.00 2.34 -9.89
CA VAL A 134 2.00 0.95 -10.35
C VAL A 134 2.12 0.05 -9.13
N LEU A 135 1.13 -0.81 -8.89
CA LEU A 135 1.15 -1.78 -7.78
C LEU A 135 1.76 -3.10 -8.23
N LEU A 136 2.87 -3.51 -7.62
CA LEU A 136 3.52 -4.79 -7.91
C LEU A 136 3.30 -5.78 -6.75
N ARG A 137 2.50 -6.81 -7.00
CA ARG A 137 2.12 -7.82 -5.99
C ARG A 137 3.30 -8.65 -5.48
N ASP A 138 4.20 -9.07 -6.38
CA ASP A 138 5.35 -9.91 -6.06
C ASP A 138 6.64 -9.27 -6.61
N PRO A 139 7.37 -8.48 -5.78
CA PRO A 139 8.50 -7.66 -6.22
C PRO A 139 9.79 -8.47 -6.36
N ARG A 140 9.79 -9.44 -7.28
CA ARG A 140 10.99 -10.16 -7.71
C ARG A 140 11.84 -9.25 -8.61
N PRO A 141 13.19 -9.36 -8.61
CA PRO A 141 14.05 -8.46 -9.38
C PRO A 141 13.67 -8.36 -10.86
N ASP A 142 13.37 -9.49 -11.51
CA ASP A 142 12.98 -9.50 -12.92
C ASP A 142 11.64 -8.79 -13.16
N ALA A 143 10.65 -9.02 -12.29
CA ALA A 143 9.34 -8.39 -12.36
C ALA A 143 9.41 -6.88 -12.11
N ILE A 144 10.29 -6.44 -11.20
CA ILE A 144 10.57 -5.02 -10.97
C ILE A 144 11.17 -4.40 -12.24
N LEU A 145 12.25 -4.97 -12.77
CA LEU A 145 12.92 -4.43 -13.96
C LEU A 145 11.99 -4.41 -15.18
N GLU A 146 11.18 -5.45 -15.36
CA GLU A 146 10.16 -5.49 -16.40
C GLU A 146 9.10 -4.39 -16.21
N SER A 147 8.58 -4.23 -14.99
CA SER A 147 7.59 -3.19 -14.66
C SER A 147 8.16 -1.79 -14.87
N MET A 148 9.43 -1.57 -14.49
CA MET A 148 10.12 -0.31 -14.69
C MET A 148 10.19 0.08 -16.16
N ALA A 149 10.60 -0.85 -17.03
CA ALA A 149 10.68 -0.63 -18.46
C ALA A 149 9.29 -0.46 -19.09
N ARG A 150 8.35 -1.34 -18.76
CA ARG A 150 6.99 -1.37 -19.31
C ARG A 150 6.21 -0.10 -19.01
N HIS A 151 6.27 0.38 -17.76
CA HIS A 151 5.50 1.52 -17.30
C HIS A 151 6.28 2.84 -17.31
N ARG A 152 7.54 2.82 -17.76
CA ARG A 152 8.44 3.99 -17.71
C ARG A 152 8.53 4.59 -16.31
N VAL A 153 8.75 3.72 -15.32
CA VAL A 153 8.82 4.10 -13.90
C VAL A 153 9.86 5.18 -13.68
N THR A 154 9.47 6.22 -12.94
CA THR A 154 10.28 7.40 -12.68
C THR A 154 10.85 7.41 -11.26
N ALA A 155 10.15 6.80 -10.31
CA ALA A 155 10.56 6.76 -8.91
C ALA A 155 10.19 5.43 -8.25
N MET A 156 11.03 4.99 -7.31
CA MET A 156 10.79 3.80 -6.49
C MET A 156 11.51 3.95 -5.16
N MET A 157 10.85 3.55 -4.09
CA MET A 157 11.47 3.29 -2.80
C MET A 157 11.57 1.79 -2.59
N ALA A 158 12.67 1.32 -2.01
CA ALA A 158 12.83 -0.07 -1.63
C ALA A 158 13.74 -0.20 -0.40
N VAL A 159 13.63 -1.33 0.30
CA VAL A 159 14.56 -1.69 1.38
C VAL A 159 15.92 -2.11 0.80
N PRO A 160 17.03 -2.01 1.57
CA PRO A 160 18.37 -2.36 1.08
C PRO A 160 18.47 -3.73 0.41
N THR A 161 17.75 -4.73 0.91
CA THR A 161 17.77 -6.09 0.35
C THR A 161 17.16 -6.17 -1.04
N ILE A 162 16.13 -5.36 -1.35
CA ILE A 162 15.56 -5.29 -2.70
C ILE A 162 16.53 -4.57 -3.63
N TRP A 163 17.10 -3.45 -3.18
CA TRP A 163 18.10 -2.73 -3.96
C TRP A 163 19.30 -3.60 -4.33
N ARG A 164 19.86 -4.34 -3.37
CA ARG A 164 21.00 -5.25 -3.62
C ARG A 164 20.63 -6.30 -4.66
N ARG A 165 19.47 -6.94 -4.51
CA ARG A 165 18.99 -7.94 -5.48
C ARG A 165 18.77 -7.38 -6.89
N LEU A 166 18.44 -6.09 -7.02
CA LEU A 166 18.32 -5.43 -8.32
C LEU A 166 19.67 -5.12 -8.94
N VAL A 167 20.62 -4.64 -8.14
CA VAL A 167 22.01 -4.40 -8.58
C VAL A 167 22.65 -5.70 -9.06
N ASP A 168 22.42 -6.79 -8.33
CA ASP A 168 22.95 -8.12 -8.67
C ASP A 168 22.11 -8.87 -9.74
N ALA A 169 21.03 -8.27 -10.25
CA ALA A 169 20.13 -8.94 -11.17
C ALA A 169 20.78 -9.12 -12.55
N PRO A 170 20.79 -10.33 -13.14
CA PRO A 170 21.37 -10.57 -14.47
C PRO A 170 20.73 -9.75 -15.61
N GLY A 171 19.49 -9.29 -15.41
CA GLY A 171 18.75 -8.47 -16.38
C GLY A 171 18.97 -6.96 -16.22
N LEU A 172 19.83 -6.53 -15.29
CA LEU A 172 20.17 -5.13 -15.15
C LEU A 172 21.02 -4.69 -16.36
N GLY A 173 20.57 -3.64 -17.08
CA GLY A 173 21.22 -3.14 -18.30
C GLY A 173 20.71 -3.75 -19.61
N THR A 174 19.82 -4.74 -19.58
CA THR A 174 19.19 -5.30 -20.79
C THR A 174 17.87 -4.62 -21.16
N ARG A 175 17.37 -3.73 -20.30
CA ARG A 175 16.07 -3.06 -20.42
C ARG A 175 16.26 -1.55 -20.44
N ASP A 176 15.37 -0.84 -21.14
CA ASP A 176 15.34 0.63 -21.10
C ASP A 176 14.78 1.10 -19.74
N LEU A 177 15.66 1.58 -18.89
CA LEU A 177 15.33 2.19 -17.60
C LEU A 177 15.56 3.71 -17.60
N SER A 178 15.68 4.34 -18.77
CA SER A 178 16.04 5.77 -18.91
C SER A 178 15.03 6.74 -18.29
N ALA A 179 13.80 6.30 -18.03
CA ALA A 179 12.79 7.09 -17.33
C ALA A 179 13.04 7.22 -15.81
N PHE A 180 13.82 6.29 -15.25
CA PHE A 180 14.04 6.19 -13.81
C PHE A 180 14.96 7.30 -13.31
N ARG A 181 14.42 8.19 -12.46
CA ARG A 181 15.08 9.41 -12.00
C ARG A 181 15.33 9.46 -10.49
N ARG A 182 14.58 8.70 -9.68
CA ARG A 182 14.68 8.76 -8.21
C ARG A 182 14.64 7.38 -7.56
N ALA A 183 15.75 7.00 -6.93
CA ALA A 183 15.88 5.84 -6.06
C ALA A 183 15.86 6.27 -4.60
N MET A 184 15.06 5.60 -3.77
CA MET A 184 14.96 5.89 -2.34
C MET A 184 15.15 4.63 -1.49
N GLY A 185 15.89 4.75 -0.39
CA GLY A 185 16.02 3.71 0.63
C GLY A 185 14.96 3.83 1.72
N SER A 186 14.57 2.72 2.33
CA SER A 186 13.69 2.71 3.51
C SER A 186 14.08 1.65 4.53
N SER A 187 13.52 1.79 5.73
CA SER A 187 13.48 0.79 6.82
C SER A 187 14.80 0.47 7.52
N ASP A 188 15.94 0.59 6.84
CA ASP A 188 17.28 0.38 7.42
C ASP A 188 18.31 1.28 6.72
N ALA A 189 19.52 1.33 7.27
CA ALA A 189 20.64 2.04 6.66
C ALA A 189 20.99 1.46 5.29
N MET A 190 21.11 2.34 4.29
CA MET A 190 21.58 1.94 2.98
C MET A 190 23.09 1.63 3.02
N PRO A 191 23.52 0.44 2.56
CA PRO A 191 24.94 0.12 2.42
C PRO A 191 25.64 1.13 1.51
N LEU A 192 26.84 1.56 1.89
CA LEU A 192 27.63 2.51 1.10
C LEU A 192 28.21 1.90 -0.19
N ASP A 193 28.25 0.57 -0.26
CA ASP A 193 28.76 -0.23 -1.37
C ASP A 193 27.64 -0.78 -2.27
N LEU A 194 26.43 -0.20 -2.18
CA LEU A 194 25.33 -0.52 -3.07
C LEU A 194 25.60 -0.03 -4.50
#